data_AF-A0A937T5M8-F1
#
_entry.id   AF-A0A937T5M8-F1
#
_cell.length_a   1.000
_cell.length_b   1.000
_cell.length_c   1.000
_cell.angle_alpha   90.00
_cell.angle_beta   90.00
_cell.angle_gamma   90.00
#
_symmetry.space_group_name_H-M   'P 1'
#
loop_
_entity.id
_entity.type
_entity.pdbx_description
1 polymer ?
#
loop_
_entity_poly.entity_id
_entity_poly.type
_entity_poly.pdbx_seq_one_letter_code
_entity_poly.pdbx_strand_id
1 'polypeptide(L)'
;GGENLPRSFEVVLKPDVRFDGLYFRGQSFWREGFAVRQSARVQITRCLNTMVNASESPEMLVRNCVLHGGWTSVALSRCPDSRVENNVFIMTILRQLTCDAPTIVHGNIFCECIRNKTHQTLLQLSANVTESDNCFYLRWPEDEKLAVNNRTLPEYRVRTGSNAFTANPMMPGTPGRLQGWQRSSDKDFDEFFTTNPELILRGIGLQPEAFRDFRLGEANWVYDRAWAKNFVEAADAASALAADGKDAEVLAAYIDLAKNLPMSDRLKADVLEKAFLCARRLKDYGRAMQLAKDIPVPPIAMQRQMQLMLEQKQYAELLDTFTHDSMGGRNFHLSFVYPEQEDVMADLYYYRSLAYIHTNDLAAAEADLKIMNDKRTQLSYRSGEAIHDRVWLQLGDFYRTHLKDDDRALAAYTNVCDRITWAPWGRPPKPVSTGNSETLVAATKAACEILRKQGKLEEVNKLQFNLLKAQAEASASLFKEAETLSKFKELLALPGSLTADMEACAKRIADCEQAVREEIVGGVGGMTTGLTDDARDLLVKAAAAPETGSRQTALCALLMFAPVDKANELLAKTKEENRPR
;
A
#
# COMPACT_ATOMS: atom_id res chain seq x y z
N GLY A 1 5.54 -8.96 -38.41
CA GLY A 1 4.44 -8.24 -39.05
C GLY A 1 3.20 -8.43 -38.22
N GLY A 2 2.74 -7.37 -37.54
CA GLY A 2 1.62 -7.42 -36.58
C GLY A 2 1.38 -6.10 -35.82
N GLU A 3 2.14 -5.04 -36.12
CA GLU A 3 2.20 -3.81 -35.30
C GLU A 3 0.89 -3.03 -35.18
N ASN A 4 -0.16 -3.38 -35.94
CA ASN A 4 -1.45 -2.66 -35.95
C ASN A 4 -2.70 -3.56 -35.77
N LEU A 5 -2.56 -4.83 -35.38
CA LEU A 5 -3.73 -5.65 -35.11
C LEU A 5 -4.32 -5.31 -33.74
N PRO A 6 -5.65 -5.12 -33.62
CA PRO A 6 -6.28 -4.82 -32.33
C PRO A 6 -6.25 -6.02 -31.38
N ARG A 7 -6.13 -7.25 -31.93
CA ARG A 7 -6.06 -8.51 -31.20
C ARG A 7 -5.18 -9.55 -31.88
N SER A 8 -4.62 -10.48 -31.10
CA SER A 8 -3.82 -11.60 -31.62
C SER A 8 -4.68 -12.81 -31.99
N PHE A 9 -5.64 -13.15 -31.13
CA PHE A 9 -6.54 -14.29 -31.34
C PHE A 9 -8.00 -13.89 -31.06
N GLU A 10 -8.92 -14.42 -31.87
CA GLU A 10 -10.35 -14.32 -31.63
C GLU A 10 -10.99 -15.71 -31.71
N VAL A 11 -11.70 -16.09 -30.66
CA VAL A 11 -12.37 -17.38 -30.51
C VAL A 11 -13.83 -17.13 -30.20
N VAL A 12 -14.73 -17.56 -31.09
CA VAL A 12 -16.17 -17.33 -30.97
C VAL A 12 -16.91 -18.64 -31.19
N LEU A 13 -17.76 -19.03 -30.23
CA LEU A 13 -18.55 -20.26 -30.29
C LEU A 13 -17.71 -21.52 -30.52
N LYS A 14 -16.52 -21.59 -29.91
CA LYS A 14 -15.61 -22.74 -29.99
C LYS A 14 -15.24 -23.21 -28.58
N PRO A 15 -15.89 -24.27 -28.07
CA PRO A 15 -15.51 -24.82 -26.79
C PRO A 15 -14.18 -25.58 -26.88
N ASP A 16 -13.57 -25.85 -25.73
CA ASP A 16 -12.44 -26.78 -25.59
C ASP A 16 -11.16 -26.37 -26.35
N VAL A 17 -11.02 -25.07 -26.66
CA VAL A 17 -9.81 -24.53 -27.30
C VAL A 17 -8.69 -24.38 -26.27
N ARG A 18 -7.48 -24.82 -26.61
CA ARG A 18 -6.29 -24.68 -25.77
C ARG A 18 -5.21 -23.87 -26.47
N PHE A 19 -4.75 -22.82 -25.80
CA PHE A 19 -3.56 -22.05 -26.13
C PHE A 19 -2.50 -22.31 -25.06
N ASP A 20 -1.30 -22.70 -25.49
CA ASP A 20 -0.26 -23.14 -24.58
C ASP A 20 1.14 -22.80 -25.12
N GLY A 21 1.99 -22.22 -24.29
CA GLY A 21 3.39 -21.96 -24.65
C GLY A 21 3.60 -20.84 -25.69
N LEU A 22 2.74 -19.83 -25.71
CA LEU A 22 2.82 -18.73 -26.67
C LEU A 22 3.61 -17.54 -26.14
N TYR A 23 4.44 -16.95 -27.00
CA TYR A 23 5.30 -15.80 -26.68
C TYR A 23 4.93 -14.60 -27.54
N PHE A 24 4.49 -13.51 -26.91
CA PHE A 24 4.22 -12.26 -27.60
C PHE A 24 5.40 -11.31 -27.38
N ARG A 25 6.21 -11.06 -28.41
CA ARG A 25 7.31 -10.08 -28.35
C ARG A 25 6.89 -8.74 -28.93
N GLY A 26 7.45 -7.65 -28.39
CA GLY A 26 7.22 -6.28 -28.85
C GLY A 26 6.82 -5.33 -27.71
N GLN A 27 7.14 -4.04 -27.86
CA GLN A 27 6.90 -3.00 -26.88
C GLN A 27 5.48 -2.39 -26.94
N SER A 28 4.64 -2.86 -27.85
CA SER A 28 3.31 -2.29 -28.07
C SER A 28 2.34 -2.75 -26.98
N PHE A 29 1.67 -1.80 -26.32
CA PHE A 29 0.51 -2.11 -25.48
C PHE A 29 -0.60 -2.66 -26.38
N TRP A 30 -0.89 -3.95 -26.28
CA TRP A 30 -2.01 -4.56 -26.98
C TRP A 30 -3.34 -3.97 -26.47
N ARG A 31 -4.31 -3.80 -27.37
CA ARG A 31 -5.69 -3.50 -26.94
C ARG A 31 -6.34 -4.75 -26.36
N GLU A 32 -6.20 -5.89 -27.05
CA GLU A 32 -6.66 -7.21 -26.62
C GLU A 32 -5.61 -8.26 -27.06
N GLY A 33 -5.26 -9.25 -26.24
CA GLY A 33 -4.41 -10.36 -26.67
C GLY A 33 -5.26 -11.47 -27.27
N PHE A 34 -6.01 -12.12 -26.39
CA PHE A 34 -7.04 -13.12 -26.67
C PHE A 34 -8.43 -12.51 -26.48
N ALA A 35 -9.27 -12.56 -27.50
CA ALA A 35 -10.69 -12.26 -27.40
C ALA A 35 -11.49 -13.57 -27.46
N VAL A 36 -12.17 -13.94 -26.36
CA VAL A 36 -12.91 -15.20 -26.25
C VAL A 36 -14.38 -14.90 -25.99
N ARG A 37 -15.27 -15.33 -26.89
CA ARG A 37 -16.71 -15.04 -26.80
C ARG A 37 -17.51 -16.32 -26.90
N GLN A 38 -18.44 -16.53 -25.97
CA GLN A 38 -19.40 -17.63 -26.02
C GLN A 38 -18.73 -19.00 -26.22
N SER A 39 -17.56 -19.19 -25.60
CA SER A 39 -16.68 -20.33 -25.85
C SER A 39 -16.32 -20.99 -24.52
N ALA A 40 -16.95 -22.12 -24.20
CA ALA A 40 -16.76 -22.81 -22.93
C ALA A 40 -15.39 -23.52 -22.84
N ARG A 41 -14.84 -23.64 -21.63
CA ARG A 41 -13.65 -24.47 -21.34
C ARG A 41 -12.40 -24.10 -22.15
N VAL A 42 -12.26 -22.82 -22.52
CA VAL A 42 -11.04 -22.35 -23.17
C VAL A 42 -9.91 -22.23 -22.15
N GLN A 43 -8.75 -22.75 -22.50
CA GLN A 43 -7.55 -22.78 -21.65
C GLN A 43 -6.44 -21.94 -22.27
N ILE A 44 -5.87 -21.03 -21.49
CA ILE A 44 -4.73 -20.19 -21.85
C ILE A 44 -3.66 -20.42 -20.79
N THR A 45 -2.63 -21.18 -21.15
CA THR A 45 -1.60 -21.62 -20.22
C THR A 45 -0.20 -21.28 -20.71
N ARG A 46 0.74 -20.98 -19.79
CA ARG A 46 2.17 -20.81 -20.14
C ARG A 46 2.38 -19.80 -21.27
N CYS A 47 1.63 -18.70 -21.25
CA CYS A 47 1.72 -17.62 -22.23
C CYS A 47 2.47 -16.42 -21.65
N LEU A 48 3.42 -15.87 -22.41
CA LEU A 48 4.25 -14.73 -22.01
C LEU A 48 3.77 -13.46 -22.70
N ASN A 49 3.62 -12.37 -21.93
CA ASN A 49 3.20 -11.05 -22.42
C ASN A 49 1.82 -11.08 -23.08
N THR A 50 0.85 -11.68 -22.39
CA THR A 50 -0.52 -11.89 -22.88
C THR A 50 -1.55 -10.99 -22.18
N MET A 51 -2.71 -10.84 -22.83
CA MET A 51 -3.93 -10.27 -22.25
C MET A 51 -5.13 -11.13 -22.65
N VAL A 52 -6.14 -11.24 -21.80
CA VAL A 52 -7.35 -12.05 -22.01
C VAL A 52 -8.59 -11.20 -21.82
N ASN A 53 -9.44 -11.11 -22.83
CA ASN A 53 -10.77 -10.52 -22.75
C ASN A 53 -11.79 -11.60 -23.12
N ALA A 54 -12.52 -12.11 -22.12
CA ALA A 54 -13.52 -13.14 -22.30
C ALA A 54 -14.91 -12.65 -21.91
N SER A 55 -15.91 -13.03 -22.71
CA SER A 55 -17.32 -12.77 -22.43
C SER A 55 -18.18 -14.01 -22.65
N GLU A 56 -19.12 -14.30 -21.75
CA GLU A 56 -20.08 -15.41 -21.88
C GLU A 56 -19.42 -16.77 -22.11
N SER A 57 -18.22 -16.95 -21.55
CA SER A 57 -17.36 -18.09 -21.80
C SER A 57 -17.14 -18.81 -20.46
N PRO A 58 -17.97 -19.80 -20.10
CA PRO A 58 -17.86 -20.49 -18.82
C PRO A 58 -16.62 -21.38 -18.76
N GLU A 59 -16.16 -21.68 -17.55
CA GLU A 59 -15.06 -22.60 -17.27
C GLU A 59 -13.72 -22.17 -17.92
N MET A 60 -13.46 -20.86 -18.02
CA MET A 60 -12.17 -20.37 -18.54
C MET A 60 -11.04 -20.76 -17.59
N LEU A 61 -9.89 -21.13 -18.15
CA LEU A 61 -8.65 -21.33 -17.38
C LEU A 61 -7.55 -20.40 -17.88
N VAL A 62 -7.03 -19.55 -17.01
CA VAL A 62 -5.81 -18.76 -17.24
C VAL A 62 -4.78 -19.15 -16.18
N ARG A 63 -3.70 -19.84 -16.59
CA ARG A 63 -2.73 -20.39 -15.62
C ARG A 63 -1.27 -20.31 -16.06
N ASN A 64 -0.36 -20.04 -15.12
CA ASN A 64 1.09 -20.00 -15.39
C ASN A 64 1.43 -19.03 -16.52
N CYS A 65 0.74 -17.90 -16.61
CA CYS A 65 0.99 -16.89 -17.64
C CYS A 65 1.63 -15.64 -17.03
N VAL A 66 2.41 -14.92 -17.85
CA VAL A 66 2.84 -13.55 -17.55
C VAL A 66 1.93 -12.59 -18.31
N LEU A 67 1.09 -11.91 -17.54
CA LEU A 67 0.04 -11.02 -18.01
C LEU A 67 0.58 -9.60 -18.01
N HIS A 68 0.80 -9.03 -19.20
CA HIS A 68 1.51 -7.77 -19.34
C HIS A 68 0.71 -6.76 -20.15
N GLY A 69 0.65 -5.53 -19.63
CA GLY A 69 0.11 -4.39 -20.35
C GLY A 69 -1.42 -4.33 -20.42
N GLY A 70 -1.88 -3.38 -21.25
CA GLY A 70 -3.29 -3.10 -21.50
C GLY A 70 -3.98 -2.21 -20.47
N TRP A 71 -5.24 -1.89 -20.76
CA TRP A 71 -6.14 -1.25 -19.80
C TRP A 71 -6.47 -2.22 -18.65
N THR A 72 -6.82 -3.46 -19.02
CA THR A 72 -7.08 -4.59 -18.13
C THR A 72 -6.39 -5.84 -18.70
N SER A 73 -5.51 -6.51 -17.94
CA SER A 73 -4.83 -7.70 -18.47
C SER A 73 -5.75 -8.91 -18.60
N VAL A 74 -6.62 -9.18 -17.62
CA VAL A 74 -7.65 -10.23 -17.71
C VAL A 74 -9.01 -9.63 -17.39
N ALA A 75 -9.93 -9.72 -18.32
CA ALA A 75 -11.33 -9.35 -18.14
C ALA A 75 -12.22 -10.56 -18.43
N LEU A 76 -12.97 -11.02 -17.44
CA LEU A 76 -13.92 -12.11 -17.55
C LEU A 76 -15.33 -11.59 -17.23
N SER A 77 -16.17 -11.43 -18.25
CA SER A 77 -17.56 -11.00 -18.07
C SER A 77 -18.54 -12.13 -18.37
N ARG A 78 -19.41 -12.47 -17.42
CA ARG A 78 -20.35 -13.61 -17.51
C ARG A 78 -19.66 -14.93 -17.83
N CYS A 79 -18.50 -15.16 -17.21
CA CYS A 79 -17.68 -16.37 -17.36
C CYS A 79 -17.70 -17.19 -16.05
N PRO A 80 -18.82 -17.86 -15.71
CA PRO A 80 -18.91 -18.60 -14.45
C PRO A 80 -17.94 -19.79 -14.44
N ASP A 81 -17.62 -20.25 -13.24
CA ASP A 81 -16.76 -21.42 -12.97
C ASP A 81 -15.35 -21.30 -13.56
N SER A 82 -14.90 -20.06 -13.77
CA SER A 82 -13.57 -19.76 -14.32
C SER A 82 -12.49 -19.80 -13.24
N ARG A 83 -11.24 -19.98 -13.66
CA ARG A 83 -10.06 -20.08 -12.80
C ARG A 83 -8.92 -19.22 -13.35
N VAL A 84 -8.39 -18.34 -12.50
CA VAL A 84 -7.21 -17.50 -12.78
C VAL A 84 -6.15 -17.82 -11.73
N GLU A 85 -5.15 -18.62 -12.09
CA GLU A 85 -4.27 -19.26 -11.11
C GLU A 85 -2.79 -19.17 -11.46
N ASN A 86 -1.92 -18.98 -10.47
CA ASN A 86 -0.47 -19.10 -10.67
C ASN A 86 0.09 -18.19 -11.77
N ASN A 87 -0.49 -16.99 -11.95
CA ASN A 87 -0.04 -16.02 -12.95
C ASN A 87 0.80 -14.91 -12.31
N VAL A 88 1.55 -14.19 -13.15
CA VAL A 88 2.26 -12.96 -12.78
C VAL A 88 1.69 -11.81 -13.61
N PHE A 89 1.10 -10.82 -12.96
CA PHE A 89 0.53 -9.64 -13.60
C PHE A 89 1.49 -8.47 -13.46
N ILE A 90 1.81 -7.83 -14.58
CA ILE A 90 2.81 -6.76 -14.66
C ILE A 90 2.36 -5.62 -15.59
N MET A 91 2.61 -4.38 -15.18
CA MET A 91 2.41 -3.16 -16.00
C MET A 91 1.04 -2.90 -16.62
N THR A 92 -0.02 -3.11 -15.88
CA THR A 92 -1.32 -2.65 -16.36
C THR A 92 -1.46 -1.14 -16.24
N ILE A 93 -2.31 -0.56 -17.10
CA ILE A 93 -2.64 0.86 -17.05
C ILE A 93 -3.73 1.10 -16.00
N LEU A 94 -4.78 0.28 -15.92
CA LEU A 94 -5.88 0.48 -14.97
C LEU A 94 -6.10 -0.70 -14.03
N ARG A 95 -6.40 -1.89 -14.57
CA ARG A 95 -6.77 -3.08 -13.80
C ARG A 95 -5.90 -4.25 -14.22
N GLN A 96 -5.66 -5.19 -13.33
CA GLN A 96 -4.99 -6.46 -13.63
C GLN A 96 -6.01 -7.53 -13.93
N LEU A 97 -7.07 -7.58 -13.11
CA LEU A 97 -8.13 -8.55 -13.21
C LEU A 97 -9.49 -7.90 -12.97
N THR A 98 -10.45 -8.20 -13.85
CA THR A 98 -11.87 -7.89 -13.63
C THR A 98 -12.71 -9.13 -13.84
N CYS A 99 -13.53 -9.50 -12.84
CA CYS A 99 -14.40 -10.68 -12.89
C CYS A 99 -15.77 -10.36 -12.28
N ASP A 100 -16.86 -10.60 -13.02
CA ASP A 100 -18.22 -10.34 -12.55
C ASP A 100 -19.04 -11.60 -12.19
N ALA A 101 -18.55 -12.79 -12.54
CA ALA A 101 -19.20 -14.10 -12.33
C ALA A 101 -18.44 -14.97 -11.32
N PRO A 102 -19.05 -16.06 -10.77
CA PRO A 102 -18.35 -17.02 -9.92
C PRO A 102 -17.03 -17.47 -10.54
N THR A 103 -15.91 -17.15 -9.88
CA THR A 103 -14.54 -17.36 -10.39
C THR A 103 -13.62 -17.63 -9.21
N ILE A 104 -12.63 -18.50 -9.41
CA ILE A 104 -11.53 -18.70 -8.45
C ILE A 104 -10.31 -17.91 -8.91
N VAL A 105 -9.79 -17.06 -8.04
CA VAL A 105 -8.56 -16.28 -8.26
C VAL A 105 -7.56 -16.67 -7.18
N HIS A 106 -6.55 -17.47 -7.55
CA HIS A 106 -5.71 -18.12 -6.56
C HIS A 106 -4.22 -18.18 -6.93
N GLY A 107 -3.33 -17.93 -5.96
CA GLY A 107 -1.90 -18.18 -6.16
C GLY A 107 -1.23 -17.26 -7.18
N ASN A 108 -1.76 -16.06 -7.44
CA ASN A 108 -1.20 -15.11 -8.41
C ASN A 108 -0.29 -14.07 -7.74
N ILE A 109 0.61 -13.48 -8.52
CA ILE A 109 1.38 -12.29 -8.14
C ILE A 109 0.84 -11.09 -8.91
N PHE A 110 0.32 -10.10 -8.21
CA PHE A 110 -0.18 -8.85 -8.76
C PHE A 110 0.83 -7.72 -8.52
N CYS A 111 1.60 -7.37 -9.55
CA CYS A 111 2.60 -6.30 -9.46
C CYS A 111 1.98 -4.98 -9.88
N GLU A 112 2.23 -3.90 -9.15
CA GLU A 112 1.50 -2.65 -9.36
C GLU A 112 1.47 -2.10 -10.81
N CYS A 113 0.42 -1.32 -11.13
CA CYS A 113 0.24 -0.62 -12.41
C CYS A 113 1.47 0.21 -12.84
N ILE A 114 1.43 0.80 -14.04
CA ILE A 114 2.45 1.80 -14.42
C ILE A 114 2.49 2.98 -13.45
N ARG A 115 3.64 3.68 -13.38
CA ARG A 115 3.93 4.73 -12.38
C ARG A 115 2.87 5.84 -12.28
N ASN A 116 2.30 6.27 -13.40
CA ASN A 116 1.29 7.35 -13.41
C ASN A 116 -0.11 6.87 -13.01
N LYS A 117 -0.26 5.58 -12.73
CA LYS A 117 -1.53 4.90 -12.44
C LYS A 117 -1.47 4.12 -11.12
N THR A 118 -0.51 4.42 -10.25
CA THR A 118 -0.41 3.91 -8.87
C THR A 118 -1.70 4.04 -8.07
N HIS A 119 -2.48 5.09 -8.30
CA HIS A 119 -3.75 5.33 -7.61
C HIS A 119 -4.90 4.41 -8.04
N GLN A 120 -4.75 3.65 -9.13
CA GLN A 120 -5.80 2.78 -9.65
C GLN A 120 -5.92 1.51 -8.81
N THR A 121 -7.14 1.04 -8.58
CA THR A 121 -7.36 -0.28 -7.98
C THR A 121 -6.85 -1.38 -8.91
N LEU A 122 -6.26 -2.44 -8.36
CA LEU A 122 -5.64 -3.49 -9.17
C LEU A 122 -6.68 -4.53 -9.62
N LEU A 123 -7.58 -4.94 -8.74
CA LEU A 123 -8.62 -5.92 -9.03
C LEU A 123 -10.01 -5.33 -8.87
N GLN A 124 -10.92 -5.75 -9.75
CA GLN A 124 -12.36 -5.50 -9.62
C GLN A 124 -13.11 -6.83 -9.67
N LEU A 125 -13.54 -7.31 -8.51
CA LEU A 125 -14.10 -8.64 -8.32
C LEU A 125 -15.53 -8.52 -7.81
N SER A 126 -16.48 -9.27 -8.38
CA SER A 126 -17.81 -9.36 -7.79
C SER A 126 -17.78 -10.14 -6.47
N ALA A 127 -18.87 -10.05 -5.70
CA ALA A 127 -19.01 -10.77 -4.43
C ALA A 127 -19.00 -12.30 -4.57
N ASN A 128 -19.19 -12.82 -5.79
CA ASN A 128 -19.21 -14.26 -6.08
C ASN A 128 -17.81 -14.81 -6.43
N VAL A 129 -16.79 -13.95 -6.50
CA VAL A 129 -15.41 -14.38 -6.74
C VAL A 129 -14.77 -14.86 -5.44
N THR A 130 -14.19 -16.05 -5.47
CA THR A 130 -13.34 -16.55 -4.38
C THR A 130 -11.90 -16.18 -4.67
N GLU A 131 -11.34 -15.29 -3.86
CA GLU A 131 -9.95 -14.83 -3.94
C GLU A 131 -9.16 -15.39 -2.75
N SER A 132 -7.97 -15.98 -3.01
CA SER A 132 -7.12 -16.54 -1.96
C SER A 132 -5.66 -16.66 -2.40
N ASP A 133 -4.73 -16.63 -1.44
CA ASP A 133 -3.30 -16.86 -1.62
C ASP A 133 -2.69 -16.05 -2.77
N ASN A 134 -3.15 -14.83 -2.98
CA ASN A 134 -2.52 -13.93 -3.93
C ASN A 134 -1.52 -13.01 -3.23
N CYS A 135 -0.38 -12.78 -3.89
CA CYS A 135 0.64 -11.84 -3.46
C CYS A 135 0.49 -10.53 -4.21
N PHE A 136 0.58 -9.42 -3.49
CA PHE A 136 0.53 -8.08 -4.04
C PHE A 136 1.87 -7.40 -3.89
N TYR A 137 2.51 -7.07 -5.01
CA TYR A 137 3.78 -6.36 -4.99
C TYR A 137 3.54 -4.88 -5.32
N LEU A 138 3.54 -4.06 -4.27
CA LEU A 138 3.06 -2.68 -4.29
C LEU A 138 4.23 -1.71 -4.05
N ARG A 139 4.16 -0.52 -4.68
CA ARG A 139 5.08 0.59 -4.34
C ARG A 139 4.64 1.35 -3.12
N TRP A 140 3.33 1.50 -3.01
CA TRP A 140 2.73 2.20 -1.92
C TRP A 140 2.59 1.24 -0.74
N PRO A 141 2.64 1.76 0.49
CA PRO A 141 2.26 1.01 1.67
C PRO A 141 0.93 0.27 1.45
N GLU A 142 0.85 -0.96 1.96
CA GLU A 142 -0.30 -1.86 1.77
C GLU A 142 -1.62 -1.22 2.28
N ASP A 143 -1.50 -0.46 3.36
CA ASP A 143 -2.59 0.27 3.98
C ASP A 143 -3.02 1.48 3.15
N GLU A 144 -2.29 1.93 2.14
CA GLU A 144 -2.68 3.06 1.29
C GLU A 144 -3.18 2.65 -0.09
N LYS A 145 -2.57 1.60 -0.64
CA LYS A 145 -2.87 1.16 -1.98
C LYS A 145 -4.24 0.51 -2.03
N LEU A 146 -5.15 1.11 -2.79
CA LEU A 146 -6.39 0.46 -3.18
C LEU A 146 -6.06 -0.77 -4.04
N ALA A 147 -6.12 -1.97 -3.49
CA ALA A 147 -5.75 -3.20 -4.17
C ALA A 147 -6.95 -3.86 -4.85
N VAL A 148 -8.08 -4.01 -4.13
CA VAL A 148 -9.26 -4.75 -4.60
C VAL A 148 -10.52 -3.92 -4.37
N ASN A 149 -11.35 -3.73 -5.39
CA ASN A 149 -12.65 -3.04 -5.29
C ASN A 149 -12.59 -1.66 -4.61
N ASN A 150 -11.56 -0.86 -4.94
CA ASN A 150 -11.28 0.43 -4.32
C ASN A 150 -11.06 0.37 -2.79
N ARG A 151 -10.57 -0.76 -2.28
CA ARG A 151 -10.20 -0.95 -0.87
C ARG A 151 -8.74 -1.30 -0.75
N THR A 152 -8.16 -0.92 0.37
CA THR A 152 -6.81 -1.36 0.77
C THR A 152 -6.86 -2.86 1.10
N LEU A 153 -5.72 -3.55 1.08
CA LEU A 153 -5.72 -4.97 1.42
C LEU A 153 -6.15 -5.25 2.87
N PRO A 154 -5.77 -4.46 3.90
CA PRO A 154 -6.24 -4.70 5.26
C PRO A 154 -7.77 -4.59 5.36
N GLU A 155 -8.36 -3.58 4.72
CA GLU A 155 -9.83 -3.42 4.65
C GLU A 155 -10.50 -4.58 3.92
N TYR A 156 -9.90 -5.04 2.81
CA TYR A 156 -10.41 -6.16 2.03
C TYR A 156 -10.38 -7.47 2.82
N ARG A 157 -9.26 -7.77 3.50
CA ARG A 157 -9.09 -8.96 4.34
C ARG A 157 -10.13 -9.05 5.46
N VAL A 158 -10.31 -7.96 6.20
CA VAL A 158 -11.28 -7.92 7.31
C VAL A 158 -12.71 -8.17 6.83
N ARG A 159 -13.05 -7.79 5.60
CA ARG A 159 -14.41 -7.93 5.03
C ARG A 159 -14.69 -9.30 4.41
N THR A 160 -13.67 -9.93 3.86
CA THR A 160 -13.83 -11.13 3.02
C THR A 160 -13.23 -12.38 3.65
N GLY A 161 -12.37 -12.24 4.66
CA GLY A 161 -11.56 -13.34 5.19
C GLY A 161 -10.42 -13.74 4.26
N SER A 162 -10.13 -12.96 3.21
CA SER A 162 -9.00 -13.20 2.32
C SER A 162 -7.67 -13.31 3.08
N ASN A 163 -6.80 -14.20 2.62
CA ASN A 163 -5.42 -14.38 3.09
C ASN A 163 -4.38 -13.81 2.11
N ALA A 164 -4.81 -12.93 1.20
CA ALA A 164 -3.93 -12.14 0.36
C ALA A 164 -3.05 -11.21 1.20
N PHE A 165 -1.85 -10.90 0.70
CA PHE A 165 -0.87 -10.12 1.44
C PHE A 165 0.10 -9.42 0.50
N THR A 166 0.83 -8.45 1.06
CA THR A 166 1.93 -7.82 0.33
C THR A 166 3.25 -8.51 0.59
N ALA A 167 4.02 -8.72 -0.47
CA ALA A 167 5.39 -9.18 -0.40
C ALA A 167 6.16 -8.78 -1.66
N ASN A 168 7.47 -8.64 -1.53
CA ASN A 168 8.34 -8.58 -2.70
C ASN A 168 8.55 -10.02 -3.22
N PRO A 169 8.19 -10.34 -4.47
CA PRO A 169 8.35 -11.68 -5.03
C PRO A 169 9.80 -12.01 -5.42
N MET A 170 10.70 -11.03 -5.35
CA MET A 170 12.14 -11.17 -5.61
C MET A 170 12.44 -11.76 -7.00
N MET A 171 11.60 -11.40 -7.99
CA MET A 171 11.73 -11.88 -9.36
C MET A 171 12.96 -11.25 -10.05
N PRO A 172 13.89 -12.02 -10.63
CA PRO A 172 15.13 -11.51 -11.25
C PRO A 172 14.94 -10.57 -12.42
N GLY A 173 13.80 -10.63 -13.12
CA GLY A 173 13.45 -9.85 -14.31
C GLY A 173 12.93 -8.45 -14.03
N THR A 174 12.79 -8.11 -12.75
CA THR A 174 12.26 -6.83 -12.30
C THR A 174 13.25 -5.68 -12.09
N PRO A 175 14.58 -5.80 -12.26
CA PRO A 175 15.48 -4.69 -12.04
C PRO A 175 15.46 -3.76 -13.24
N GLY A 176 15.02 -2.50 -13.05
CA GLY A 176 15.06 -1.52 -14.12
C GLY A 176 15.08 -0.07 -13.69
N ARG A 177 16.14 0.65 -14.10
CA ARG A 177 16.30 2.12 -14.06
C ARG A 177 15.14 2.89 -14.73
N LEU A 178 14.46 2.25 -15.69
CA LEU A 178 13.18 2.68 -16.25
C LEU A 178 12.09 1.76 -15.71
N GLN A 179 11.55 2.10 -14.54
CA GLN A 179 10.33 1.54 -13.95
C GLN A 179 10.25 0.00 -13.96
N GLY A 180 11.34 -0.72 -13.62
CA GLY A 180 11.43 -2.17 -13.32
C GLY A 180 10.81 -3.12 -14.35
N TRP A 181 9.51 -3.05 -14.46
CA TRP A 181 8.64 -3.75 -15.37
C TRP A 181 8.73 -3.26 -16.82
N GLN A 182 8.96 -1.97 -17.10
CA GLN A 182 8.91 -1.41 -18.48
C GLN A 182 9.91 -2.01 -19.46
N ARG A 183 10.90 -2.76 -18.97
CA ARG A 183 11.90 -3.47 -19.77
C ARG A 183 11.69 -4.99 -19.79
N SER A 184 10.58 -5.48 -19.24
CA SER A 184 10.33 -6.91 -19.10
C SER A 184 9.89 -7.58 -20.41
N SER A 185 9.59 -6.82 -21.47
CA SER A 185 9.13 -7.34 -22.77
C SER A 185 10.14 -8.25 -23.47
N ASP A 186 11.42 -8.17 -23.08
CA ASP A 186 12.52 -8.94 -23.66
C ASP A 186 13.01 -10.07 -22.75
N LYS A 187 12.33 -10.28 -21.60
CA LYS A 187 12.65 -11.32 -20.61
C LYS A 187 11.87 -12.60 -20.86
N ASP A 188 12.41 -13.73 -20.41
CA ASP A 188 11.76 -15.04 -20.49
C ASP A 188 11.03 -15.39 -19.16
N PHE A 189 10.38 -16.54 -19.05
CA PHE A 189 9.58 -16.92 -17.88
C PHE A 189 10.39 -17.04 -16.58
N ASP A 190 11.63 -17.49 -16.67
CA ASP A 190 12.56 -17.67 -15.53
C ASP A 190 12.78 -16.36 -14.76
N GLU A 191 12.82 -15.25 -15.47
CA GLU A 191 12.94 -13.91 -14.93
C GLU A 191 11.71 -13.45 -14.12
N PHE A 192 10.58 -14.17 -14.23
CA PHE A 192 9.35 -13.94 -13.46
C PHE A 192 9.03 -15.05 -12.47
N PHE A 193 9.94 -16.02 -12.29
CA PHE A 193 9.81 -16.97 -11.19
C PHE A 193 10.15 -16.25 -9.88
N THR A 194 9.28 -16.41 -8.89
CA THR A 194 9.52 -15.85 -7.55
C THR A 194 10.73 -16.53 -6.94
N THR A 195 11.60 -15.75 -6.30
CA THR A 195 12.65 -16.27 -5.43
C THR A 195 12.34 -16.01 -3.95
N ASN A 196 11.17 -15.43 -3.64
CA ASN A 196 10.69 -15.29 -2.28
C ASN A 196 10.30 -16.68 -1.71
N PRO A 197 10.97 -17.15 -0.64
CA PRO A 197 10.72 -18.47 -0.05
C PRO A 197 9.28 -18.68 0.42
N GLU A 198 8.65 -17.67 1.02
CA GLU A 198 7.27 -17.77 1.51
C GLU A 198 6.29 -17.99 0.34
N LEU A 199 6.48 -17.25 -0.76
CA LEU A 199 5.66 -17.40 -1.97
C LEU A 199 5.83 -18.79 -2.58
N ILE A 200 7.07 -19.30 -2.62
CA ILE A 200 7.36 -20.65 -3.13
C ILE A 200 6.67 -21.73 -2.28
N LEU A 201 6.74 -21.63 -0.95
CA LEU A 201 6.08 -22.59 -0.05
C LEU A 201 4.55 -22.56 -0.20
N ARG A 202 3.97 -21.39 -0.44
CA ARG A 202 2.53 -21.22 -0.69
C ARG A 202 2.12 -21.57 -2.13
N GLY A 203 3.07 -21.79 -3.04
CA GLY A 203 2.78 -22.05 -4.45
C GLY A 203 2.20 -20.83 -5.17
N ILE A 204 2.68 -19.64 -4.86
CA ILE A 204 2.20 -18.37 -5.42
C ILE A 204 3.10 -17.94 -6.58
N GLY A 205 2.50 -17.46 -7.67
CA GLY A 205 3.16 -17.10 -8.91
C GLY A 205 3.28 -18.27 -9.87
N LEU A 206 4.11 -18.09 -10.91
CA LEU A 206 4.40 -19.14 -11.88
C LEU A 206 5.01 -20.37 -11.18
N GLN A 207 4.60 -21.57 -11.60
CA GLN A 207 5.14 -22.82 -11.09
C GLN A 207 6.26 -23.36 -12.00
N PRO A 208 7.54 -23.32 -11.61
CA PRO A 208 8.66 -23.70 -12.48
C PRO A 208 8.53 -25.12 -13.06
N GLU A 209 7.95 -26.06 -12.31
CA GLU A 209 7.69 -27.42 -12.75
C GLU A 209 6.76 -27.53 -13.98
N ALA A 210 5.91 -26.52 -14.21
CA ALA A 210 5.03 -26.46 -15.38
C ALA A 210 5.78 -26.11 -16.67
N PHE A 211 7.05 -25.70 -16.58
CA PHE A 211 7.90 -25.26 -17.69
C PHE A 211 9.10 -26.19 -17.93
N ARG A 212 9.11 -27.41 -17.37
CA ARG A 212 10.23 -28.36 -17.55
C ARG A 212 10.50 -28.75 -19.01
N ASP A 213 9.49 -28.61 -19.86
CA ASP A 213 9.55 -28.82 -21.31
C ASP A 213 10.07 -27.59 -22.09
N PHE A 214 10.28 -26.45 -21.43
CA PHE A 214 10.74 -25.21 -22.04
C PHE A 214 12.27 -25.12 -21.97
N ARG A 215 12.87 -24.41 -22.94
CA ARG A 215 14.29 -24.04 -22.91
C ARG A 215 14.40 -22.58 -22.49
N LEU A 216 14.47 -22.36 -21.19
CA LEU A 216 14.62 -21.03 -20.60
C LEU A 216 16.10 -20.62 -20.51
N GLY A 217 16.36 -19.33 -20.27
CA GLY A 217 17.70 -18.74 -20.29
C GLY A 217 18.61 -19.21 -19.15
N GLU A 218 18.02 -19.44 -17.97
CA GLU A 218 18.72 -20.01 -16.81
C GLU A 218 18.68 -21.55 -16.83
N ALA A 219 19.85 -22.17 -16.96
CA ALA A 219 19.96 -23.62 -17.05
C ALA A 219 19.68 -24.37 -15.73
N ASN A 220 19.70 -23.68 -14.57
CA ASN A 220 19.58 -24.31 -13.25
C ASN A 220 18.77 -23.42 -12.27
N TRP A 221 17.45 -23.49 -12.33
CA TRP A 221 16.58 -22.87 -11.32
C TRP A 221 16.62 -23.68 -10.01
N VAL A 222 17.27 -23.14 -8.98
CA VAL A 222 17.53 -23.84 -7.71
C VAL A 222 16.51 -23.54 -6.59
N TYR A 223 15.56 -22.62 -6.84
CA TYR A 223 14.62 -22.12 -5.84
C TYR A 223 13.34 -22.96 -5.79
N ASP A 224 13.46 -24.23 -5.41
CA ASP A 224 12.31 -25.13 -5.24
C ASP A 224 11.71 -25.08 -3.82
N ARG A 225 10.66 -25.87 -3.58
CA ARG A 225 10.01 -25.95 -2.26
C ARG A 225 10.93 -26.47 -1.16
N ALA A 226 11.88 -27.36 -1.48
CA ALA A 226 12.81 -27.90 -0.49
C ALA A 226 13.85 -26.83 -0.08
N TRP A 227 14.38 -26.09 -1.06
CA TRP A 227 15.21 -24.92 -0.82
C TRP A 227 14.46 -23.89 0.03
N ALA A 228 13.21 -23.56 -0.34
CA ALA A 228 12.43 -22.55 0.37
C ALA A 228 12.17 -22.95 1.82
N LYS A 229 11.87 -24.23 2.07
CA LYS A 229 11.71 -24.77 3.43
C LYS A 229 13.00 -24.63 4.23
N ASN A 230 14.14 -25.05 3.68
CA ASN A 230 15.43 -24.94 4.35
C ASN A 230 15.78 -23.47 4.67
N PHE A 231 15.50 -22.56 3.75
CA PHE A 231 15.72 -21.13 3.96
C PHE A 231 14.85 -20.61 5.10
N VAL A 232 13.54 -20.89 5.08
CA VAL A 232 12.59 -20.39 6.09
C VAL A 232 12.95 -20.93 7.47
N GLU A 233 13.24 -22.23 7.59
CA GLU A 233 13.66 -22.82 8.87
C GLU A 233 14.92 -22.14 9.44
N ALA A 234 15.91 -21.86 8.59
CA ALA A 234 17.14 -21.16 9.02
C ALA A 234 16.88 -19.68 9.38
N ALA A 235 16.04 -18.98 8.61
CA ALA A 235 15.66 -17.59 8.86
C ALA A 235 14.81 -17.45 10.13
N ASP A 236 13.93 -18.40 10.40
CA ASP A 236 13.10 -18.46 11.61
C ASP A 236 13.97 -18.73 12.84
N ALA A 237 14.92 -19.66 12.74
CA ALA A 237 15.90 -19.91 13.80
C ALA A 237 16.73 -18.63 14.11
N ALA A 238 17.18 -17.92 13.08
CA ALA A 238 17.87 -16.63 13.26
C ALA A 238 16.95 -15.56 13.88
N SER A 239 15.66 -15.54 13.51
CA SER A 239 14.69 -14.60 14.07
C SER A 239 14.35 -14.90 15.53
N ALA A 240 14.28 -16.17 15.91
CA ALA A 240 14.10 -16.60 17.30
C ALA A 240 15.30 -16.16 18.18
N LEU A 241 16.52 -16.31 17.67
CA LEU A 241 17.72 -15.78 18.34
C LEU A 241 17.67 -14.25 18.49
N ALA A 242 17.11 -13.54 17.50
CA ALA A 242 16.96 -12.08 17.57
C ALA A 242 15.94 -11.65 18.63
N ALA A 243 14.84 -12.41 18.78
CA ALA A 243 13.86 -12.19 19.84
C ALA A 243 14.48 -12.38 21.25
N ASP A 244 15.44 -13.29 21.38
CA ASP A 244 16.22 -13.52 22.60
C ASP A 244 17.33 -12.45 22.85
N GLY A 245 17.52 -11.49 21.93
CA GLY A 245 18.57 -10.48 22.01
C GLY A 245 19.99 -11.01 21.75
N LYS A 246 20.13 -12.19 21.12
CA LYS A 246 21.40 -12.88 20.82
C LYS A 246 22.04 -12.37 19.53
N ASP A 247 22.34 -11.07 19.48
CA ASP A 247 22.74 -10.38 18.24
C ASP A 247 23.99 -10.98 17.56
N ALA A 248 24.93 -11.53 18.32
CA ALA A 248 26.14 -12.15 17.77
C ALA A 248 25.84 -13.47 17.05
N GLU A 249 25.00 -14.31 17.63
CA GLU A 249 24.54 -15.56 17.02
C GLU A 249 23.66 -15.27 15.79
N VAL A 250 22.79 -14.26 15.87
CA VAL A 250 21.94 -13.83 14.73
C VAL A 250 22.79 -13.34 13.57
N LEU A 251 23.80 -12.51 13.86
CA LEU A 251 24.76 -12.03 12.87
C LEU A 251 25.47 -13.19 12.16
N ALA A 252 25.97 -14.16 12.93
CA ALA A 252 26.62 -15.34 12.38
C ALA A 252 25.67 -16.16 11.50
N ALA A 253 24.43 -16.38 11.96
CA ALA A 253 23.42 -17.12 11.22
C ALA A 253 23.07 -16.48 9.87
N TYR A 254 22.84 -15.16 9.82
CA TYR A 254 22.54 -14.48 8.55
C TYR A 254 23.75 -14.43 7.60
N ILE A 255 24.97 -14.29 8.12
CA ILE A 255 26.19 -14.38 7.30
C ILE A 255 26.34 -15.78 6.70
N ASP A 256 26.09 -16.82 7.50
CA ASP A 256 26.15 -18.21 7.04
C ASP A 256 25.12 -18.46 5.93
N LEU A 257 23.87 -18.03 6.17
CA LEU A 257 22.79 -18.11 5.20
C LEU A 257 23.20 -17.47 3.86
N ALA A 258 23.66 -16.22 3.89
CA ALA A 258 24.07 -15.46 2.70
C ALA A 258 25.28 -16.03 1.95
N LYS A 259 26.08 -16.87 2.59
CA LYS A 259 27.25 -17.53 2.00
C LYS A 259 26.94 -18.91 1.43
N ASN A 260 26.11 -19.68 2.13
CA ASN A 260 25.95 -21.11 1.88
C ASN A 260 24.68 -21.47 1.11
N LEU A 261 23.66 -20.60 1.10
CA LEU A 261 22.46 -20.81 0.29
C LEU A 261 22.48 -19.94 -0.96
N PRO A 262 22.12 -20.50 -2.14
CA PRO A 262 21.91 -19.69 -3.33
C PRO A 262 20.73 -18.74 -3.10
N MET A 263 20.87 -17.49 -3.53
CA MET A 263 19.88 -16.42 -3.39
C MET A 263 19.95 -15.49 -4.59
N SER A 264 18.80 -14.93 -4.97
CA SER A 264 18.77 -13.76 -5.84
C SER A 264 19.40 -12.55 -5.14
N ASP A 265 19.86 -11.57 -5.90
CA ASP A 265 20.43 -10.33 -5.36
C ASP A 265 19.47 -9.64 -4.39
N ARG A 266 18.17 -9.61 -4.72
CA ARG A 266 17.16 -8.98 -3.87
C ARG A 266 16.99 -9.72 -2.55
N LEU A 267 16.93 -11.06 -2.55
CA LEU A 267 16.83 -11.85 -1.31
C LEU A 267 18.10 -11.70 -0.46
N LYS A 268 19.26 -11.74 -1.11
CA LYS A 268 20.56 -11.55 -0.44
C LYS A 268 20.68 -10.17 0.20
N ALA A 269 20.14 -9.13 -0.44
CA ALA A 269 20.10 -7.78 0.14
C ALA A 269 19.30 -7.75 1.45
N ASP A 270 18.14 -8.41 1.54
CA ASP A 270 17.35 -8.48 2.79
C ASP A 270 18.11 -9.23 3.89
N VAL A 271 18.76 -10.35 3.56
CA VAL A 271 19.55 -11.14 4.52
C VAL A 271 20.73 -10.32 5.05
N LEU A 272 21.48 -9.66 4.17
CA LEU A 272 22.63 -8.84 4.54
C LEU A 272 22.23 -7.58 5.31
N GLU A 273 21.06 -7.01 5.04
CA GLU A 273 20.50 -5.90 5.81
C GLU A 273 20.19 -6.32 7.25
N LYS A 274 19.60 -7.50 7.46
CA LYS A 274 19.39 -8.05 8.82
C LYS A 274 20.72 -8.29 9.54
N ALA A 275 21.71 -8.85 8.85
CA ALA A 275 23.07 -8.99 9.40
C ALA A 275 23.69 -7.63 9.76
N PHE A 276 23.57 -6.63 8.89
CA PHE A 276 24.01 -5.25 9.14
C PHE A 276 23.41 -4.68 10.42
N LEU A 277 22.09 -4.82 10.61
CA LEU A 277 21.41 -4.31 11.81
C LEU A 277 21.92 -4.96 13.10
N CYS A 278 22.26 -6.25 13.06
CA CYS A 278 22.85 -6.95 14.21
C CYS A 278 24.27 -6.45 14.50
N ALA A 279 25.13 -6.35 13.49
CA ALA A 279 26.48 -5.81 13.64
C ALA A 279 26.46 -4.37 14.19
N ARG A 280 25.51 -3.54 13.73
CA ARG A 280 25.30 -2.19 14.24
C ARG A 280 24.89 -2.18 15.72
N ARG A 281 23.94 -3.03 16.15
CA ARG A 281 23.53 -3.11 17.58
C ARG A 281 24.68 -3.57 18.48
N LEU A 282 25.53 -4.47 17.99
CA LEU A 282 26.78 -4.88 18.64
C LEU A 282 27.86 -3.80 18.65
N LYS A 283 27.62 -2.66 17.97
CA LYS A 283 28.58 -1.57 17.74
C LYS A 283 29.86 -2.01 17.02
N ASP A 284 29.81 -3.11 16.27
CA ASP A 284 30.87 -3.50 15.35
C ASP A 284 30.68 -2.73 14.04
N TYR A 285 31.00 -1.44 14.08
CA TYR A 285 30.82 -0.52 12.96
C TYR A 285 31.66 -0.89 11.74
N GLY A 286 32.84 -1.48 11.94
CA GLY A 286 33.68 -1.98 10.85
C GLY A 286 33.00 -3.12 10.09
N ARG A 287 32.47 -4.10 10.82
CA ARG A 287 31.72 -5.21 10.21
C ARG A 287 30.42 -4.74 9.59
N ALA A 288 29.69 -3.84 10.25
CA ALA A 288 28.47 -3.26 9.71
C ALA A 288 28.74 -2.52 8.38
N MET A 289 29.78 -1.69 8.31
CA MET A 289 30.15 -1.00 7.07
C MET A 289 30.49 -1.99 5.94
N GLN A 290 31.22 -3.07 6.24
CA GLN A 290 31.52 -4.10 5.24
C GLN A 290 30.22 -4.78 4.74
N LEU A 291 29.34 -5.18 5.64
CA LEU A 291 28.05 -5.79 5.27
C LEU A 291 27.20 -4.84 4.41
N ALA A 292 27.17 -3.55 4.74
CA ALA A 292 26.46 -2.55 3.96
C ALA A 292 27.02 -2.42 2.53
N LYS A 293 28.34 -2.53 2.35
CA LYS A 293 29.00 -2.54 1.03
C LYS A 293 28.77 -3.84 0.25
N ASP A 294 28.61 -4.95 0.95
CA ASP A 294 28.38 -6.28 0.36
C ASP A 294 26.93 -6.47 -0.14
N ILE A 295 25.99 -5.57 0.21
CA ILE A 295 24.61 -5.61 -0.27
C ILE A 295 24.58 -5.43 -1.80
N PRO A 296 24.07 -6.40 -2.58
CA PRO A 296 24.14 -6.38 -4.05
C PRO A 296 23.12 -5.43 -4.71
N VAL A 297 22.31 -4.73 -3.91
CA VAL A 297 21.32 -3.75 -4.39
C VAL A 297 21.81 -2.33 -4.01
N PRO A 298 22.37 -1.56 -4.96
CA PRO A 298 23.11 -0.33 -4.64
C PRO A 298 22.33 0.70 -3.81
N PRO A 299 21.03 0.98 -4.06
CA PRO A 299 20.29 1.90 -3.22
C PRO A 299 20.19 1.49 -1.74
N ILE A 300 19.99 0.20 -1.48
CA ILE A 300 19.91 -0.35 -0.11
C ILE A 300 21.31 -0.29 0.53
N ALA A 301 22.35 -0.64 -0.23
CA ALA A 301 23.74 -0.50 0.20
C ALA A 301 24.08 0.94 0.63
N MET A 302 23.71 1.93 -0.20
CA MET A 302 23.92 3.35 0.10
C MET A 302 23.18 3.79 1.36
N GLN A 303 21.91 3.40 1.51
CA GLN A 303 21.09 3.76 2.67
C GLN A 303 21.74 3.29 3.97
N ARG A 304 22.24 2.05 4.00
CA ARG A 304 22.90 1.47 5.17
C ARG A 304 24.26 2.10 5.45
N GLN A 305 25.04 2.42 4.41
CA GLN A 305 26.29 3.17 4.57
C GLN A 305 26.05 4.57 5.16
N MET A 306 25.12 5.35 4.59
CA MET A 306 24.80 6.70 5.07
C MET A 306 24.26 6.69 6.50
N GLN A 307 23.37 5.75 6.82
CA GLN A 307 22.85 5.58 8.18
C GLN A 307 23.99 5.37 9.19
N LEU A 308 24.96 4.53 8.87
CA LEU A 308 26.09 4.22 9.74
C LEU A 308 27.05 5.41 9.89
N MET A 309 27.30 6.14 8.80
CA MET A 309 28.16 7.34 8.81
C MET A 309 27.55 8.45 9.66
N LEU A 310 26.23 8.65 9.62
CA LEU A 310 25.54 9.60 10.48
C LEU A 310 25.66 9.23 11.97
N GLU A 311 25.46 7.95 12.31
CA GLU A 311 25.60 7.46 13.68
C GLU A 311 27.02 7.70 14.22
N GLN A 312 28.03 7.50 13.37
CA GLN A 312 29.44 7.76 13.67
C GLN A 312 29.86 9.22 13.51
N LYS A 313 28.92 10.13 13.19
CA LYS A 313 29.17 11.56 12.97
C LYS A 313 30.18 11.88 11.87
N GLN A 314 30.31 11.00 10.87
CA GLN A 314 31.17 11.15 9.70
C GLN A 314 30.50 12.02 8.62
N TYR A 315 30.05 13.23 9.00
CA TYR A 315 29.22 14.07 8.14
C TYR A 315 29.95 14.52 6.86
N ALA A 316 31.19 15.00 6.99
CA ALA A 316 31.98 15.46 5.85
C ALA A 316 32.28 14.32 4.86
N GLU A 317 32.65 13.15 5.37
CA GLU A 317 32.90 11.96 4.55
C GLU A 317 31.62 11.48 3.85
N LEU A 318 30.47 11.54 4.51
CA LEU A 318 29.17 11.21 3.91
C LEU A 318 28.88 12.15 2.74
N LEU A 319 29.07 13.47 2.93
CA LEU A 319 28.85 14.45 1.87
C LEU A 319 29.80 14.24 0.68
N ASP A 320 31.06 13.90 0.91
CA ASP A 320 32.06 13.62 -0.13
C ASP A 320 31.77 12.30 -0.89
N THR A 321 31.39 11.26 -0.15
CA THR A 321 31.12 9.92 -0.71
C THR A 321 29.88 9.90 -1.59
N PHE A 322 28.85 10.67 -1.23
CA PHE A 322 27.53 10.65 -1.89
C PHE A 322 27.22 11.96 -2.63
N THR A 323 28.23 12.54 -3.29
CA THR A 323 28.04 13.60 -4.29
C THR A 323 27.50 13.04 -5.61
N HIS A 324 26.98 13.92 -6.47
CA HIS A 324 26.55 13.56 -7.82
C HIS A 324 27.70 12.90 -8.62
N ASP A 325 28.91 13.47 -8.54
CA ASP A 325 30.07 13.02 -9.29
C ASP A 325 30.65 11.72 -8.71
N SER A 326 30.74 11.59 -7.38
CA SER A 326 31.16 10.35 -6.69
C SER A 326 30.21 9.18 -6.99
N MET A 327 28.93 9.49 -7.24
CA MET A 327 27.95 8.50 -7.68
C MET A 327 27.97 8.26 -9.20
N GLY A 328 28.89 8.86 -9.97
CA GLY A 328 29.01 8.68 -11.42
C GLY A 328 27.94 9.44 -12.21
N GLY A 329 27.66 10.68 -11.82
CA GLY A 329 26.65 11.53 -12.46
C GLY A 329 25.20 11.12 -12.13
N ARG A 330 25.01 10.35 -11.06
CA ARG A 330 23.70 9.83 -10.65
C ARG A 330 23.07 10.74 -9.60
N ASN A 331 21.78 10.97 -9.74
CA ASN A 331 20.95 11.48 -8.64
C ASN A 331 20.25 10.29 -7.98
N PHE A 332 19.98 10.36 -6.67
CA PHE A 332 19.23 9.31 -5.98
C PHE A 332 17.97 8.97 -6.78
N HIS A 333 17.13 9.96 -7.09
CA HIS A 333 15.83 9.76 -7.75
C HIS A 333 15.86 9.16 -9.18
N LEU A 334 17.01 9.13 -9.86
CA LEU A 334 17.20 8.53 -11.19
C LEU A 334 17.87 7.13 -11.13
N SER A 335 18.21 6.67 -9.93
CA SER A 335 19.04 5.47 -9.71
C SER A 335 18.27 4.28 -9.17
N PHE A 336 16.98 4.41 -8.88
CA PHE A 336 16.20 3.33 -8.29
C PHE A 336 15.71 2.35 -9.33
N VAL A 337 15.96 1.09 -9.00
CA VAL A 337 15.77 -0.09 -9.85
C VAL A 337 14.46 -0.79 -9.48
N TYR A 338 14.03 -0.66 -8.22
CA TYR A 338 12.86 -1.33 -7.68
C TYR A 338 11.74 -0.34 -7.28
N PRO A 339 10.48 -0.69 -7.59
CA PRO A 339 9.32 0.13 -7.27
C PRO A 339 9.21 0.58 -5.79
N GLU A 340 9.51 -0.29 -4.83
CA GLU A 340 9.37 -0.07 -3.37
C GLU A 340 10.46 0.80 -2.74
N GLN A 341 11.49 1.20 -3.51
CA GLN A 341 12.64 1.94 -2.97
C GLN A 341 12.41 3.44 -2.81
N GLU A 342 11.15 3.89 -2.82
CA GLU A 342 10.84 5.31 -2.61
C GLU A 342 11.10 5.75 -1.17
N ASP A 343 10.90 4.87 -0.19
CA ASP A 343 11.30 5.12 1.18
C ASP A 343 12.81 5.20 1.33
N VAL A 344 13.54 4.32 0.65
CA VAL A 344 15.01 4.33 0.59
C VAL A 344 15.47 5.67 0.01
N MET A 345 14.83 6.16 -1.05
CA MET A 345 15.14 7.47 -1.62
C MET A 345 14.90 8.61 -0.64
N ALA A 346 13.75 8.63 0.04
CA ALA A 346 13.43 9.66 1.02
C ALA A 346 14.46 9.65 2.16
N ASP A 347 14.85 8.47 2.64
CA ASP A 347 15.89 8.30 3.66
C ASP A 347 17.26 8.83 3.19
N LEU A 348 17.67 8.56 1.94
CA LEU A 348 18.96 9.04 1.42
C LEU A 348 19.05 10.57 1.40
N TYR A 349 18.00 11.27 0.92
CA TYR A 349 17.97 12.74 0.97
C TYR A 349 17.90 13.25 2.40
N TYR A 350 17.11 12.61 3.27
CA TYR A 350 17.03 12.97 4.68
C TYR A 350 18.39 12.80 5.39
N TYR A 351 19.10 11.70 5.14
CA TYR A 351 20.40 11.46 5.75
C TYR A 351 21.44 12.48 5.30
N ARG A 352 21.42 12.85 4.01
CA ARG A 352 22.31 13.90 3.50
C ARG A 352 21.96 15.27 4.05
N SER A 353 20.68 15.59 4.22
CA SER A 353 20.26 16.86 4.84
C SER A 353 20.71 16.98 6.29
N LEU A 354 20.67 15.88 7.07
CA LEU A 354 21.23 15.85 8.41
C LEU A 354 22.74 16.14 8.42
N ALA A 355 23.50 15.56 7.48
CA ALA A 355 24.92 15.87 7.35
C ALA A 355 25.16 17.36 7.02
N TYR A 356 24.40 17.94 6.11
CA TYR A 356 24.46 19.37 5.78
C TYR A 356 24.12 20.27 6.97
N ILE A 357 23.12 19.91 7.78
CA ILE A 357 22.78 20.63 9.02
C ILE A 357 24.00 20.67 9.96
N HIS A 358 24.67 19.52 10.13
CA HIS A 358 25.85 19.43 10.99
C HIS A 358 27.06 20.18 10.46
N THR A 359 27.21 20.31 9.14
CA THR A 359 28.25 21.14 8.52
C THR A 359 27.83 22.60 8.32
N ASN A 360 26.67 23.00 8.87
CA ASN A 360 26.12 24.35 8.82
C ASN A 360 25.77 24.86 7.39
N ASP A 361 25.50 23.95 6.46
CA ASP A 361 24.94 24.29 5.14
C ASP A 361 23.42 24.09 5.14
N LEU A 362 22.72 25.01 5.80
CA LEU A 362 21.26 24.92 5.97
C LEU A 362 20.50 25.07 4.64
N ALA A 363 21.09 25.75 3.65
CA ALA A 363 20.49 25.90 2.33
C ALA A 363 20.49 24.57 1.56
N ALA A 364 21.60 23.83 1.57
CA ALA A 364 21.67 22.50 0.97
C ALA A 364 20.78 21.49 1.70
N ALA A 365 20.72 21.55 3.04
CA ALA A 365 19.83 20.71 3.82
C ALA A 365 18.35 20.93 3.45
N GLU A 366 17.93 22.18 3.35
CA GLU A 366 16.58 22.53 2.94
C GLU A 366 16.26 22.05 1.53
N ALA A 367 17.20 22.21 0.59
CA ALA A 367 17.05 21.74 -0.77
C ALA A 367 16.80 20.23 -0.82
N ASP A 368 17.59 19.43 -0.09
CA ASP A 368 17.41 17.97 -0.03
C ASP A 368 16.05 17.56 0.57
N LEU A 369 15.62 18.20 1.66
CA LEU A 369 14.32 17.92 2.29
C LEU A 369 13.13 18.26 1.38
N LYS A 370 13.28 19.23 0.48
CA LYS A 370 12.23 19.62 -0.47
C LYS A 370 12.10 18.69 -1.67
N ILE A 371 13.18 18.00 -2.07
CA ILE A 371 13.22 17.22 -3.32
C ILE A 371 12.04 16.25 -3.43
N MET A 372 11.72 15.51 -2.37
CA MET A 372 10.64 14.52 -2.43
C MET A 372 9.26 15.15 -2.67
N ASN A 373 8.99 16.32 -2.07
CA ASN A 373 7.73 17.04 -2.25
C ASN A 373 7.67 17.74 -3.62
N ASP A 374 8.77 18.35 -4.06
CA ASP A 374 8.85 19.03 -5.35
C ASP A 374 8.79 18.04 -6.52
N LYS A 375 9.44 16.87 -6.38
CA LYS A 375 9.44 15.78 -7.38
C LYS A 375 8.03 15.35 -7.74
N ARG A 376 7.11 15.31 -6.77
CA ARG A 376 5.70 14.94 -6.99
C ARG A 376 5.07 15.83 -8.07
N THR A 377 5.22 17.13 -7.89
CA THR A 377 4.71 18.16 -8.82
C THR A 377 5.47 18.12 -10.15
N GLN A 378 6.80 18.10 -10.11
CA GLN A 378 7.65 18.17 -11.31
C GLN A 378 7.48 16.96 -12.23
N LEU A 379 7.36 15.75 -11.66
CA LEU A 379 7.27 14.52 -12.45
C LEU A 379 5.84 14.05 -12.69
N SER A 380 4.83 14.85 -12.33
CA SER A 380 3.42 14.43 -12.36
C SER A 380 3.20 13.06 -11.73
N TYR A 381 3.86 12.84 -10.60
CA TYR A 381 4.02 11.54 -9.97
C TYR A 381 3.20 11.43 -8.68
N ARG A 382 2.77 10.22 -8.30
CA ARG A 382 2.09 9.95 -7.04
C ARG A 382 2.74 8.76 -6.31
N SER A 383 3.56 9.07 -5.31
CA SER A 383 4.07 8.14 -4.28
C SER A 383 2.99 7.82 -3.24
N GLY A 384 3.28 6.91 -2.32
CA GLY A 384 2.51 6.76 -1.09
C GLY A 384 2.51 8.04 -0.26
N GLU A 385 1.38 8.36 0.35
CA GLU A 385 1.18 9.55 1.17
C GLU A 385 1.97 9.50 2.47
N ALA A 386 2.18 8.35 3.10
CA ALA A 386 2.99 8.21 4.32
C ALA A 386 4.43 8.71 4.11
N ILE A 387 5.01 8.43 2.94
CA ILE A 387 6.36 8.91 2.59
C ILE A 387 6.36 10.44 2.54
N HIS A 388 5.35 11.03 1.89
CA HIS A 388 5.24 12.48 1.77
C HIS A 388 4.94 13.17 3.10
N ASP A 389 4.05 12.61 3.90
CA ASP A 389 3.73 13.14 5.22
C ASP A 389 4.97 13.12 6.10
N ARG A 390 5.78 12.05 6.02
CA ARG A 390 7.05 11.94 6.75
C ARG A 390 8.04 13.02 6.31
N VAL A 391 8.17 13.26 5.01
CA VAL A 391 9.04 14.32 4.48
C VAL A 391 8.54 15.72 4.90
N TRP A 392 7.23 15.98 4.86
CA TRP A 392 6.65 17.24 5.33
C TRP A 392 6.90 17.47 6.82
N LEU A 393 6.74 16.43 7.65
CA LEU A 393 7.08 16.47 9.07
C LEU A 393 8.55 16.83 9.28
N GLN A 394 9.47 16.13 8.60
CA GLN A 394 10.92 16.40 8.68
C GLN A 394 11.27 17.83 8.25
N LEU A 395 10.62 18.34 7.19
CA LEU A 395 10.82 19.70 6.73
C LEU A 395 10.30 20.74 7.74
N GLY A 396 9.15 20.48 8.35
CA GLY A 396 8.61 21.32 9.43
C GLY A 396 9.52 21.34 10.66
N ASP A 397 10.02 20.18 11.08
CA ASP A 397 10.98 20.05 12.18
C ASP A 397 12.27 20.80 11.90
N PHE A 398 12.74 20.76 10.64
CA PHE A 398 13.90 21.52 10.20
C PHE A 398 13.67 23.04 10.32
N TYR A 399 12.56 23.56 9.81
CA TYR A 399 12.24 24.99 9.92
C TYR A 399 12.12 25.44 11.38
N ARG A 400 11.43 24.64 12.20
CA ARG A 400 11.23 24.94 13.62
C ARG A 400 12.54 24.92 14.40
N THR A 401 13.37 23.91 14.17
CA THR A 401 14.53 23.61 15.02
C THR A 401 15.78 24.34 14.57
N HIS A 402 16.04 24.41 13.26
CA HIS A 402 17.29 24.95 12.71
C HIS A 402 17.14 26.37 12.17
N LEU A 403 16.03 26.69 11.49
CA LEU A 403 15.78 28.06 11.01
C LEU A 403 15.06 28.96 12.02
N LYS A 404 14.44 28.37 13.06
CA LYS A 404 13.59 29.08 14.03
C LYS A 404 12.44 29.86 13.36
N ASP A 405 11.93 29.31 12.27
CA ASP A 405 10.84 29.90 11.49
C ASP A 405 9.55 29.11 11.72
N ASP A 406 8.80 29.54 12.73
CA ASP A 406 7.54 28.89 13.14
C ASP A 406 6.46 29.01 12.06
N ASP A 407 6.47 30.04 11.21
CA ASP A 407 5.47 30.21 10.15
C ASP A 407 5.69 29.21 9.01
N ARG A 408 6.95 29.04 8.58
CA ARG A 408 7.30 28.00 7.60
C ARG A 408 7.11 26.59 8.18
N ALA A 409 7.45 26.38 9.45
CA ALA A 409 7.22 25.11 10.13
C ALA A 409 5.74 24.75 10.16
N LEU A 410 4.88 25.70 10.57
CA LEU A 410 3.44 25.53 10.58
C LEU A 410 2.90 25.22 9.19
N ALA A 411 3.34 25.95 8.15
CA ALA A 411 2.95 25.67 6.78
C ALA A 411 3.32 24.24 6.33
N ALA A 412 4.49 23.73 6.72
CA ALA A 412 4.90 22.36 6.43
C ALA A 412 4.04 21.33 7.18
N TYR A 413 3.81 21.50 8.49
CA TYR A 413 2.95 20.59 9.26
C TYR A 413 1.50 20.58 8.76
N THR A 414 0.96 21.73 8.34
CA THR A 414 -0.39 21.84 7.80
C THR A 414 -0.59 21.02 6.51
N ASN A 415 0.45 20.83 5.69
CA ASN A 415 0.37 19.90 4.54
C ASN A 415 0.12 18.44 4.96
N VAL A 416 0.51 18.07 6.17
CA VAL A 416 0.17 16.76 6.77
C VAL A 416 -1.26 16.81 7.30
N CYS A 417 -1.55 17.79 8.16
CA CYS A 417 -2.80 17.92 8.92
C CYS A 417 -4.07 18.15 8.09
N ASP A 418 -3.98 18.83 6.94
CA ASP A 418 -5.15 19.15 6.13
C ASP A 418 -5.76 17.92 5.44
N ARG A 419 -5.06 16.78 5.46
CA ARG A 419 -5.53 15.50 4.89
C ARG A 419 -5.93 15.59 3.40
N ILE A 420 -5.45 16.61 2.70
CA ILE A 420 -5.54 16.75 1.25
C ILE A 420 -4.16 16.57 0.65
N THR A 421 -4.10 16.07 -0.58
CA THR A 421 -2.84 15.80 -1.24
C THR A 421 -2.85 16.28 -2.68
N TRP A 422 -1.68 16.58 -3.24
CA TRP A 422 -1.56 17.04 -4.61
C TRP A 422 -1.74 15.88 -5.61
N ALA A 423 -2.52 16.11 -6.66
CA ALA A 423 -2.57 15.25 -7.82
C ALA A 423 -2.59 16.11 -9.10
N PRO A 424 -2.16 15.57 -10.26
CA PRO A 424 -2.24 16.29 -11.53
C PRO A 424 -3.66 16.77 -11.91
N TRP A 425 -4.70 16.16 -11.32
CA TRP A 425 -6.12 16.47 -11.57
C TRP A 425 -6.82 17.16 -10.38
N GLY A 426 -6.09 17.62 -9.36
CA GLY A 426 -6.69 18.39 -8.25
C GLY A 426 -6.07 18.12 -6.88
N ARG A 427 -6.84 18.37 -5.82
CA ARG A 427 -6.44 18.14 -4.42
C ARG A 427 -7.36 17.13 -3.72
N PRO A 428 -7.31 15.85 -4.10
CA PRO A 428 -8.14 14.84 -3.45
C PRO A 428 -7.78 14.65 -1.96
N PRO A 429 -8.70 14.11 -1.15
CA PRO A 429 -8.39 13.63 0.19
C PRO A 429 -7.32 12.52 0.18
N LYS A 430 -6.54 12.43 1.26
CA LYS A 430 -5.61 11.33 1.53
C LYS A 430 -6.37 10.03 1.88
N PRO A 431 -5.78 8.83 1.66
CA PRO A 431 -6.40 7.55 2.02
C PRO A 431 -6.80 7.50 3.49
N VAL A 432 -8.00 7.00 3.80
CA VAL A 432 -8.57 6.97 5.17
C VAL A 432 -7.62 6.30 6.18
N SER A 433 -6.98 5.20 5.77
CA SER A 433 -5.99 4.44 6.54
C SER A 433 -4.86 5.27 7.17
N THR A 434 -4.38 6.30 6.48
CA THR A 434 -3.30 7.16 6.98
C THR A 434 -3.75 8.11 8.10
N GLY A 435 -5.05 8.12 8.42
CA GLY A 435 -5.65 8.91 9.51
C GLY A 435 -5.19 8.51 10.92
N ASN A 436 -4.60 7.32 11.09
CA ASN A 436 -4.01 6.89 12.36
C ASN A 436 -2.48 6.84 12.34
N SER A 437 -1.83 7.47 11.36
CA SER A 437 -0.36 7.46 11.25
C SER A 437 0.29 8.28 12.38
N GLU A 438 1.42 7.79 12.90
CA GLU A 438 2.24 8.51 13.89
C GLU A 438 2.69 9.87 13.37
N THR A 439 2.98 9.95 12.06
CA THR A 439 3.35 11.19 11.37
C THR A 439 2.28 12.27 11.48
N LEU A 440 1.01 11.91 11.26
CA LEU A 440 -0.12 12.84 11.40
C LEU A 440 -0.29 13.32 12.84
N VAL A 441 -0.11 12.43 13.81
CA VAL A 441 -0.16 12.77 15.25
C VAL A 441 0.98 13.74 15.60
N ALA A 442 2.21 13.45 15.17
CA ALA A 442 3.38 14.28 15.43
C ALA A 442 3.26 15.66 14.78
N ALA A 443 2.86 15.73 13.51
CA ALA A 443 2.66 17.00 12.80
C ALA A 443 1.56 17.85 13.46
N THR A 444 0.43 17.23 13.79
CA THR A 444 -0.68 17.90 14.48
C THR A 444 -0.22 18.45 15.84
N LYS A 445 0.52 17.66 16.62
CA LYS A 445 1.06 18.13 17.90
C LYS A 445 1.98 19.34 17.73
N ALA A 446 2.92 19.27 16.78
CA ALA A 446 3.86 20.36 16.53
C ALA A 446 3.16 21.63 16.02
N ALA A 447 2.18 21.49 15.14
CA ALA A 447 1.35 22.61 14.66
C ALA A 447 0.55 23.24 15.81
N CYS A 448 -0.10 22.43 16.65
CA CYS A 448 -0.82 22.93 17.83
C CYS A 448 0.08 23.67 18.81
N GLU A 449 1.33 23.23 19.03
CA GLU A 449 2.31 23.93 19.86
C GLU A 449 2.61 25.33 19.31
N ILE A 450 2.82 25.47 18.01
CA ILE A 450 3.06 26.77 17.35
C ILE A 450 1.80 27.66 17.47
N LEU A 451 0.63 27.13 17.15
CA LEU A 451 -0.64 27.88 17.21
C LEU A 451 -0.97 28.37 18.62
N ARG A 452 -0.68 27.58 19.66
CA ARG A 452 -0.82 28.02 21.06
C ARG A 452 0.07 29.20 21.38
N LYS A 453 1.34 29.18 20.95
CA LYS A 453 2.25 30.33 21.12
C LYS A 453 1.74 31.57 20.39
N GLN A 454 1.07 31.39 19.26
CA GLN A 454 0.43 32.46 18.49
C GLN A 454 -0.94 32.90 19.05
N GLY A 455 -1.45 32.28 20.12
CA GLY A 455 -2.76 32.60 20.70
C GLY A 455 -3.97 32.10 19.89
N LYS A 456 -3.78 31.24 18.89
CA LYS A 456 -4.82 30.74 17.97
C LYS A 456 -5.50 29.46 18.49
N LEU A 457 -6.18 29.56 19.64
CA LEU A 457 -6.78 28.38 20.30
C LEU A 457 -7.90 27.72 19.49
N GLU A 458 -8.65 28.47 18.69
CA GLU A 458 -9.69 27.91 17.83
C GLU A 458 -9.10 26.99 16.74
N GLU A 459 -7.98 27.37 16.14
CA GLU A 459 -7.28 26.55 15.15
C GLU A 459 -6.70 25.27 15.79
N VAL A 460 -6.23 25.36 17.04
CA VAL A 460 -5.79 24.18 17.81
C VAL A 460 -6.93 23.18 17.99
N ASN A 461 -8.11 23.64 18.42
CA ASN A 461 -9.28 22.79 18.60
C ASN A 461 -9.71 22.16 17.27
N LYS A 462 -9.67 22.92 16.17
CA LYS A 462 -9.97 22.40 14.83
C LYS A 462 -9.00 21.31 14.38
N LEU A 463 -7.70 21.46 14.62
CA LEU A 463 -6.71 20.44 14.29
C LEU A 463 -6.90 19.17 15.14
N GLN A 464 -7.16 19.32 16.44
CA GLN A 464 -7.43 18.18 17.32
C GLN A 464 -8.70 17.43 16.93
N PHE A 465 -9.76 18.16 16.58
CA PHE A 465 -11.00 17.61 16.04
C PHE A 465 -10.73 16.78 14.78
N ASN A 466 -10.00 17.36 13.81
CA ASN A 466 -9.68 16.69 12.55
C ASN A 466 -8.84 15.44 12.75
N LEU A 467 -7.88 15.46 13.68
CA LEU A 467 -7.06 14.30 14.03
C LEU A 467 -7.92 13.17 14.59
N LEU A 468 -8.73 13.44 15.62
CA LEU A 468 -9.56 12.41 16.27
C LEU A 468 -10.58 11.83 15.29
N LYS A 469 -11.16 12.67 14.43
CA LYS A 469 -12.04 12.23 13.36
C LYS A 469 -11.32 11.29 12.39
N ALA A 470 -10.14 11.66 11.90
CA ALA A 470 -9.36 10.84 10.99
C ALA A 470 -8.97 9.49 11.62
N GLN A 471 -8.63 9.47 12.90
CA GLN A 471 -8.33 8.24 13.65
C GLN A 471 -9.57 7.34 13.81
N ALA A 472 -10.73 7.93 14.09
CA ALA A 472 -12.00 7.20 14.17
C ALA A 472 -12.37 6.58 12.81
N GLU A 473 -12.23 7.33 11.71
CA GLU A 473 -12.52 6.84 10.36
C GLU A 473 -11.55 5.73 9.92
N ALA A 474 -10.26 5.86 10.23
CA ALA A 474 -9.26 4.81 9.99
C ALA A 474 -9.57 3.52 10.77
N SER A 475 -10.03 3.66 12.02
CA SER A 475 -10.43 2.50 12.85
C SER A 475 -11.71 1.85 12.31
N ALA A 476 -12.66 2.65 11.85
CA ALA A 476 -13.92 2.18 11.29
C ALA A 476 -13.74 1.40 9.99
N SER A 477 -12.83 1.83 9.10
CA SER A 477 -12.59 1.11 7.84
C SER A 477 -12.06 -0.31 8.04
N LEU A 478 -11.44 -0.56 9.20
CA LEU A 478 -10.95 -1.85 9.68
C LEU A 478 -11.93 -2.57 10.63
N PHE A 479 -13.17 -2.09 10.77
CA PHE A 479 -14.20 -2.63 11.68
C PHE A 479 -13.77 -2.75 13.16
N LYS A 480 -12.89 -1.86 13.62
CA LYS A 480 -12.45 -1.79 15.02
C LYS A 480 -13.42 -0.95 15.85
N GLU A 481 -14.63 -1.47 16.09
CA GLU A 481 -15.73 -0.75 16.74
C GLU A 481 -15.35 -0.05 18.05
N ALA A 482 -14.68 -0.77 18.96
CA ALA A 482 -14.27 -0.19 20.24
C ALA A 482 -13.28 0.98 20.10
N GLU A 483 -12.30 0.87 19.19
CA GLU A 483 -11.33 1.93 18.91
C GLU A 483 -12.04 3.15 18.28
N THR A 484 -12.94 2.91 17.32
CA THR A 484 -13.75 3.95 16.67
C THR A 484 -14.59 4.73 17.70
N LEU A 485 -15.34 4.03 18.55
CA LEU A 485 -16.18 4.66 19.57
C LEU A 485 -15.34 5.40 20.62
N SER A 486 -14.18 4.87 20.99
CA SER A 486 -13.24 5.56 21.88
C SER A 486 -12.79 6.89 21.29
N LYS A 487 -12.46 6.93 19.99
CA LYS A 487 -12.04 8.16 19.32
C LYS A 487 -13.16 9.18 19.17
N PHE A 488 -14.39 8.74 18.88
CA PHE A 488 -15.53 9.66 18.92
C PHE A 488 -15.85 10.19 20.32
N LYS A 489 -15.64 9.39 21.37
CA LYS A 489 -15.77 9.85 22.75
C LYS A 489 -14.74 10.93 23.10
N GLU A 490 -13.48 10.73 22.72
CA GLU A 490 -12.42 11.75 22.85
C GLU A 490 -12.78 13.03 22.10
N LEU A 491 -13.35 12.88 20.89
CA LEU A 491 -13.75 14.00 20.04
C LEU A 491 -14.90 14.79 20.65
N LEU A 492 -15.93 14.11 21.16
CA LEU A 492 -17.06 14.72 21.88
C LEU A 492 -16.63 15.47 23.15
N ALA A 493 -15.51 15.08 23.76
CA ALA A 493 -14.95 15.75 24.93
C ALA A 493 -14.17 17.04 24.59
N LEU A 494 -13.92 17.35 23.31
CA LEU A 494 -13.28 18.60 22.92
C LEU A 494 -14.21 19.80 23.18
N PRO A 495 -13.67 20.94 23.68
CA PRO A 495 -14.48 22.14 23.95
C PRO A 495 -15.30 22.58 22.74
N GLY A 496 -16.62 22.74 22.94
CA GLY A 496 -17.55 23.19 21.90
C GLY A 496 -17.97 22.12 20.87
N SER A 497 -17.49 20.88 20.98
CA SER A 497 -17.85 19.81 20.01
C SER A 497 -19.20 19.17 20.30
N LEU A 498 -19.59 19.07 21.57
CA LEU A 498 -20.89 18.55 22.01
C LEU A 498 -21.77 19.69 22.52
N THR A 499 -22.98 19.82 21.95
CA THR A 499 -23.97 20.82 22.38
C THR A 499 -25.07 20.19 23.22
N ALA A 500 -25.71 20.98 24.08
CA ALA A 500 -26.84 20.52 24.90
C ALA A 500 -28.01 20.01 24.03
N ASP A 501 -28.25 20.63 22.88
CA ASP A 501 -29.30 20.21 21.94
C ASP A 501 -29.00 18.85 21.31
N MET A 502 -27.74 18.58 20.99
CA MET A 502 -27.30 17.26 20.51
C MET A 502 -27.50 16.19 21.59
N GLU A 503 -27.09 16.45 22.83
CA GLU A 503 -27.28 15.51 23.95
C GLU A 503 -28.76 15.24 24.22
N ALA A 504 -29.59 16.28 24.23
CA ALA A 504 -31.02 16.17 24.44
C ALA A 504 -31.74 15.45 23.29
N CYS A 505 -31.30 15.67 22.04
CA CYS A 505 -31.78 14.93 20.87
C CYS A 505 -31.37 13.45 20.96
N ALA A 506 -30.09 13.16 21.21
CA ALA A 506 -29.58 11.80 21.37
C ALA A 506 -30.35 11.03 22.45
N LYS A 507 -30.57 11.64 23.62
CA LYS A 507 -31.34 11.03 24.70
C LYS A 507 -32.78 10.69 24.27
N ARG A 508 -33.47 11.61 23.61
CA ARG A 508 -34.83 11.37 23.12
C ARG A 508 -34.92 10.24 22.08
N ILE A 509 -33.89 10.08 21.26
CA ILE A 509 -33.79 8.96 20.30
C ILE A 509 -33.47 7.66 21.04
N ALA A 510 -32.58 7.69 22.02
CA ALA A 510 -32.19 6.52 22.82
C ALA A 510 -33.36 5.93 23.61
N ASP A 511 -34.27 6.80 24.09
CA ASP A 511 -35.47 6.46 24.86
C ASP A 511 -36.63 5.91 23.99
N CYS A 512 -36.51 5.92 22.67
CA CYS A 512 -37.51 5.32 21.77
C CYS A 512 -37.49 3.78 21.83
N GLU A 513 -38.64 3.18 21.50
CA GLU A 513 -38.74 1.75 21.21
C GLU A 513 -37.75 1.34 20.11
N GLN A 514 -37.29 0.08 20.15
CA GLN A 514 -36.21 -0.38 19.29
C GLN A 514 -36.49 -0.17 17.79
N ALA A 515 -37.67 -0.55 17.29
CA ALA A 515 -38.00 -0.41 15.87
C ALA A 515 -38.02 1.08 15.44
N VAL A 516 -38.65 1.94 16.24
CA VAL A 516 -38.68 3.39 16.01
C VAL A 516 -37.27 3.99 16.05
N ARG A 517 -36.44 3.55 16.99
CA ARG A 517 -35.05 4.00 17.12
C ARG A 517 -34.22 3.59 15.90
N GLU A 518 -34.32 2.35 15.45
CA GLU A 518 -33.60 1.85 14.26
C GLU A 518 -33.96 2.67 13.01
N GLU A 519 -35.24 2.97 12.81
CA GLU A 519 -35.71 3.81 11.70
C GLU A 519 -35.13 5.23 11.76
N ILE A 520 -35.21 5.87 12.93
CA ILE A 520 -34.69 7.24 13.13
C ILE A 520 -33.17 7.27 12.96
N VAL A 521 -32.44 6.31 13.55
CA VAL A 521 -30.98 6.23 13.44
C VAL A 521 -30.56 6.03 12.00
N GLY A 522 -31.26 5.19 11.23
CA GLY A 522 -31.02 5.04 9.78
C GLY A 522 -31.22 6.36 9.03
N GLY A 523 -32.31 7.09 9.33
CA GLY A 523 -32.57 8.40 8.72
C GLY A 523 -31.55 9.46 9.10
N VAL A 524 -31.14 9.53 10.38
CA VAL A 524 -30.06 10.41 10.85
C VAL A 524 -28.74 10.05 10.16
N GLY A 525 -28.42 8.76 10.05
CA GLY A 525 -27.28 8.27 9.29
C GLY A 525 -27.26 8.81 7.86
N GLY A 526 -28.39 8.71 7.14
CA GLY A 526 -28.55 9.23 5.78
C GLY A 526 -28.39 10.76 5.64
N MET A 527 -28.55 11.52 6.73
CA MET A 527 -28.34 12.97 6.77
C MET A 527 -26.91 13.36 7.16
N THR A 528 -26.08 12.42 7.62
CA THR A 528 -24.72 12.75 8.04
C THR A 528 -23.85 13.16 6.85
N THR A 529 -23.08 14.24 7.03
CA THR A 529 -22.12 14.71 6.03
C THR A 529 -20.70 14.73 6.59
N GLY A 530 -19.72 14.51 5.73
CA GLY A 530 -18.31 14.57 6.12
C GLY A 530 -17.78 13.34 6.84
N LEU A 531 -18.58 12.31 7.13
CA LEU A 531 -18.09 10.99 7.55
C LEU A 531 -17.88 10.06 6.35
N THR A 532 -16.88 9.21 6.44
CA THR A 532 -16.77 8.03 5.56
C THR A 532 -17.97 7.10 5.73
N ASP A 533 -18.33 6.35 4.67
CA ASP A 533 -19.45 5.41 4.72
C ASP A 533 -19.24 4.34 5.80
N ASP A 534 -18.01 3.82 5.93
CA ASP A 534 -17.68 2.80 6.93
C ASP A 534 -17.86 3.31 8.38
N ALA A 535 -17.45 4.55 8.67
CA ALA A 535 -17.68 5.17 9.97
C ALA A 535 -19.16 5.44 10.23
N ARG A 536 -19.90 5.91 9.22
CA ARG A 536 -21.34 6.15 9.31
C ARG A 536 -22.10 4.86 9.60
N ASP A 537 -21.84 3.80 8.84
CA ASP A 537 -22.52 2.51 8.99
C ASP A 537 -22.25 1.89 10.37
N LEU A 538 -21.00 1.97 10.84
CA LEU A 538 -20.62 1.51 12.16
C LEU A 538 -21.35 2.29 13.26
N LEU A 539 -21.41 3.62 13.15
CA LEU A 539 -22.13 4.46 14.11
C LEU A 539 -23.63 4.20 14.10
N VAL A 540 -24.25 4.03 12.92
CA VAL A 540 -25.67 3.66 12.78
C VAL A 540 -25.95 2.34 13.50
N LYS A 541 -25.11 1.32 13.28
CA LYS A 541 -25.23 0.03 13.95
C LYS A 541 -25.07 0.15 15.47
N ALA A 542 -24.06 0.87 15.94
CA ALA A 542 -23.81 1.08 17.37
C ALA A 542 -24.92 1.91 18.05
N ALA A 543 -25.50 2.89 17.37
CA ALA A 543 -26.62 3.70 17.84
C ALA A 543 -27.97 2.94 17.88
N ALA A 544 -28.10 1.87 17.09
CA ALA A 544 -29.25 0.98 17.18
C ALA A 544 -29.13 -0.05 18.34
N ALA A 545 -27.90 -0.39 18.72
CA ALA A 545 -27.57 -1.47 19.66
C ALA A 545 -28.15 -1.28 21.07
N PRO A 546 -28.40 -2.38 21.81
CA PRO A 546 -28.98 -2.33 23.16
C PRO A 546 -28.03 -1.78 24.24
N GLU A 547 -26.73 -1.68 24.00
CA GLU A 547 -25.77 -1.18 25.00
C GLU A 547 -25.84 0.34 25.17
N THR A 548 -26.20 0.81 26.36
CA THR A 548 -26.49 2.24 26.61
C THR A 548 -25.30 3.17 26.41
N GLY A 549 -24.09 2.78 26.83
CA GLY A 549 -22.88 3.62 26.74
C GLY A 549 -22.38 3.83 25.31
N SER A 550 -22.24 2.74 24.55
CA SER A 550 -21.86 2.74 23.13
C SER A 550 -22.91 3.45 22.29
N ARG A 551 -24.19 3.20 22.58
CA ARG A 551 -25.33 3.83 21.89
C ARG A 551 -25.35 5.35 22.02
N GLN A 552 -25.23 5.86 23.24
CA GLN A 552 -25.25 7.31 23.48
C GLN A 552 -24.09 8.00 22.77
N THR A 553 -22.89 7.42 22.86
CA THR A 553 -21.70 7.94 22.17
C THR A 553 -21.93 7.97 20.67
N ALA A 554 -22.45 6.89 20.09
CA ALA A 554 -22.71 6.80 18.66
C ALA A 554 -23.79 7.78 18.17
N LEU A 555 -24.88 7.96 18.93
CA LEU A 555 -25.92 8.94 18.63
C LEU A 555 -25.40 10.38 18.64
N CYS A 556 -24.65 10.76 19.69
CA CYS A 556 -24.03 12.07 19.77
C CYS A 556 -23.04 12.30 18.63
N ALA A 557 -22.26 11.28 18.26
CA ALA A 557 -21.34 11.34 17.12
C ALA A 557 -22.10 11.54 15.80
N LEU A 558 -23.17 10.80 15.52
CA LEU A 558 -23.99 11.00 14.31
C LEU A 558 -24.57 12.42 14.25
N LEU A 559 -25.11 12.92 15.36
CA LEU A 559 -25.71 14.26 15.45
C LEU A 559 -24.68 15.39 15.33
N MET A 560 -23.39 15.11 15.50
CA MET A 560 -22.33 16.08 15.21
C MET A 560 -22.20 16.35 13.71
N PHE A 561 -22.56 15.37 12.88
CA PHE A 561 -22.43 15.42 11.44
C PHE A 561 -23.79 15.54 10.72
N ALA A 562 -24.90 15.59 11.46
CA ALA A 562 -26.25 15.74 10.95
C ALA A 562 -26.94 16.98 11.56
N PRO A 563 -27.80 17.70 10.82
CA PRO A 563 -28.53 18.84 11.39
C PRO A 563 -29.50 18.38 12.50
N VAL A 564 -29.30 18.86 13.73
CA VAL A 564 -30.11 18.48 14.91
C VAL A 564 -31.60 18.79 14.71
N ASP A 565 -31.93 19.91 14.07
CA ASP A 565 -33.32 20.27 13.79
C ASP A 565 -34.00 19.26 12.86
N LYS A 566 -33.28 18.74 11.87
CA LYS A 566 -33.79 17.70 10.96
C LYS A 566 -33.93 16.35 11.65
N ALA A 567 -33.01 16.01 12.55
CA ALA A 567 -33.16 14.83 13.40
C ALA A 567 -34.41 14.94 14.31
N ASN A 568 -34.70 16.13 14.82
CA ASN A 568 -35.90 16.40 15.63
C ASN A 568 -37.20 16.29 14.81
N GLU A 569 -37.23 16.85 13.60
CA GLU A 569 -38.35 16.71 12.67
C GLU A 569 -38.63 15.23 12.36
N LEU A 570 -37.57 14.47 12.05
CA LEU A 570 -37.66 13.03 11.78
C LEU A 570 -38.21 12.26 12.99
N LEU A 571 -37.66 12.51 14.19
CA LEU A 571 -38.12 11.90 15.44
C LEU A 571 -39.60 12.18 15.70
N ALA A 572 -40.08 13.40 15.47
CA ALA A 572 -41.48 13.76 15.65
C ALA A 572 -42.39 13.02 14.66
N LYS A 573 -42.00 13.01 13.38
CA LYS A 573 -42.75 12.36 12.30
C LYS A 573 -42.86 10.84 12.53
N THR A 574 -41.76 10.15 12.81
CA THR A 574 -41.77 8.70 13.02
C THR A 574 -42.60 8.31 14.25
N LYS A 575 -42.61 9.13 15.32
CA LYS A 575 -43.48 8.91 16.49
C LYS A 575 -44.96 9.06 16.17
N GLU A 576 -45.32 9.99 15.28
CA GLU A 576 -46.70 10.17 14.84
C GLU A 576 -47.17 8.99 13.98
N GLU A 577 -46.32 8.52 13.06
CA GLU A 577 -46.61 7.39 12.17
C GLU A 577 -46.75 6.05 12.92
N ASN A 578 -46.00 5.87 14.01
CA ASN A 578 -46.02 4.65 14.83
C ASN A 578 -46.99 4.70 16.03
N ARG A 579 -47.85 5.71 16.13
CA ARG A 579 -48.84 5.78 17.21
C ARG A 579 -49.90 4.69 17.01
N PRO A 580 -50.19 3.83 18.01
CA PRO A 580 -51.22 2.80 17.88
C PRO A 580 -52.56 3.47 17.55
N ARG A 581 -53.17 3.03 16.43
CA ARG A 581 -54.46 3.53 15.94
C ARG A 581 -55.62 3.09 16.80
#